data_AF-A0A2B4RHM4-F1
#
_entry.id   AF-A0A2B4RHM4-F1
#
_cell.length_a   1.000
_cell.length_b   1.000
_cell.length_c   1.000
_cell.angle_alpha   90.00
_cell.angle_beta   90.00
_cell.angle_gamma   90.00
#
_symmetry.space_group_name_H-M   'P 1'
#
loop_
_entity.id
_entity.type
_entity.pdbx_description
1 polymer ?
#
loop_
_entity_poly.entity_id
_entity_poly.type
_entity_poly.pdbx_seq_one_letter_code
_entity_poly.pdbx_strand_id
1 'polypeptide(L)'
;MPRLSNKYVLVGVAPHAVVTFISPLFPGSISDKDTVKSGIFTPKLSDDEKVDIRHEQEDYPGIQKLNHSGDTIKLQQVQGVQTTQSGHTMQPTQVTQSSHTIQSQQATPAQAIQSSHTIQLQQAIPDQATQSGHTMQSQQAIPDQATQTGHTMQSQQAIPDQATQSGHTMQSQQAIPDQTTQSGHTIQLLQAMPDQAIQSDHTIQLQEAQVVEPIHNPYDGVEFLPMLYDDNDAPTRSITVYRSTMRKDPIETFSDPSISSCQLDVTVIDSNGNAEQGKGRGVLDALTEFWQAFFTSLTVGSAEKIPFIRHDLQKPEWEAIARILVYGYKTVKYFPLKLSHLFLASCLFGEESITPDLLLASFREYIAAEDREVLDKCLSDAFDPEDKETIEFLSALKCFRLPNKNNIETIIMELAHQELVQKARYVLNSWAPILDSLRFDHSFQTLEGLKELYDRKRPTARKINNLFKAEPSNDAERQSLGHLKRFVKSLERKALAKFLHFCTGSDVITCDDIEVSFTSLEGLQRRPVARTCVPLLELPTTYESYPALLEEFTNIMKEDQAWSFDMI
;
A
#
# COMPACT_ATOMS: atom_id res chain seq x y z
N MET A 1 29.26 28.39 21.17
CA MET A 1 29.41 28.07 19.72
C MET A 1 28.73 29.16 18.91
N PRO A 2 29.34 29.69 17.85
CA PRO A 2 28.78 30.80 17.08
C PRO A 2 27.57 30.32 16.26
N ARG A 3 26.45 31.05 16.31
CA ARG A 3 25.30 30.84 15.43
C ARG A 3 25.64 31.42 14.06
N LEU A 4 25.77 30.57 13.05
CA LEU A 4 25.81 30.97 11.65
C LEU A 4 24.43 31.52 11.25
N SER A 5 24.32 32.84 11.11
CA SER A 5 23.15 33.50 10.54
C SER A 5 23.30 33.55 9.01
N ASN A 6 22.75 32.56 8.31
CA ASN A 6 22.63 32.63 6.86
C ASN A 6 21.49 33.60 6.49
N LYS A 7 21.83 34.88 6.30
CA LYS A 7 20.94 35.88 5.71
C LYS A 7 21.01 35.75 4.18
N TYR A 8 19.99 35.18 3.55
CA TYR A 8 19.83 35.24 2.09
C TYR A 8 18.97 36.45 1.72
N VAL A 9 19.47 37.30 0.82
CA VAL A 9 18.71 38.40 0.21
C VAL A 9 18.26 37.96 -1.18
N LEU A 10 16.95 37.88 -1.39
CA LEU A 10 16.36 37.61 -2.71
C LEU A 10 16.30 38.92 -3.52
N VAL A 11 17.18 39.07 -4.50
CA VAL A 11 17.19 40.24 -5.39
C VAL A 11 16.37 39.91 -6.64
N GLY A 12 15.07 40.23 -6.59
CA GLY A 12 14.15 40.21 -7.73
C GLY A 12 13.28 38.96 -7.84
N VAL A 13 11.96 39.15 -7.81
CA VAL A 13 10.95 38.11 -8.10
C VAL A 13 9.89 38.72 -9.02
N ALA A 14 9.39 37.96 -10.00
CA ALA A 14 8.32 38.43 -10.90
C ALA A 14 7.06 38.84 -10.11
N PRO A 15 6.33 39.89 -10.52
CA PRO A 15 5.07 40.27 -9.88
C PRO A 15 4.10 39.08 -9.80
N HIS A 16 3.44 38.89 -8.65
CA HIS A 16 2.49 37.80 -8.37
C HIS A 16 3.09 36.39 -8.16
N ALA A 17 4.41 36.25 -8.08
CA ALA A 17 5.02 34.99 -7.65
C ALA A 17 4.61 34.63 -6.22
N VAL A 18 4.33 33.35 -5.98
CA VAL A 18 4.08 32.78 -4.65
C VAL A 18 5.40 32.22 -4.13
N VAL A 19 5.92 32.81 -3.06
CA VAL A 19 7.15 32.32 -2.42
C VAL A 19 6.75 31.41 -1.26
N THR A 20 7.31 30.19 -1.27
CA THR A 20 7.06 29.18 -0.24
C THR A 20 8.32 29.00 0.58
N PHE A 21 8.22 29.16 1.91
CA PHE A 21 9.36 28.95 2.81
C PHE A 21 9.39 27.51 3.30
N ILE A 22 10.52 26.84 3.10
CA ILE A 22 10.78 25.48 3.59
C ILE A 22 11.70 25.59 4.80
N SER A 23 11.28 25.01 5.92
CA SER A 23 12.11 25.00 7.13
C SER A 23 13.35 24.15 6.92
N PRO A 24 14.57 24.67 7.17
CA PRO A 24 15.78 23.85 7.11
C PRO A 24 15.88 22.82 8.25
N LEU A 25 15.02 22.93 9.28
CA LEU A 25 14.96 21.97 10.39
C LEU A 25 13.97 20.82 10.14
N PHE A 26 13.03 20.99 9.20
CA PHE A 26 12.00 19.99 8.87
C PHE A 26 11.75 19.96 7.36
N PRO A 27 12.52 19.16 6.60
CA PRO A 27 12.31 19.00 5.17
C PRO A 27 10.93 18.36 4.91
N GLY A 28 10.02 19.09 4.27
CA GLY A 28 8.66 18.63 3.94
C GLY A 28 7.51 19.40 4.60
N SER A 29 7.79 20.26 5.59
CA SER A 29 6.78 21.17 6.15
C SER A 29 6.83 22.55 5.50
N ILE A 30 5.72 22.98 4.89
CA ILE A 30 5.52 24.37 4.43
C ILE A 30 5.10 25.19 5.65
N SER A 31 5.88 26.21 6.03
CA SER A 31 5.51 27.01 7.20
C SER A 31 4.57 28.16 6.86
N ASP A 32 4.73 28.83 5.70
CA ASP A 32 3.88 29.95 5.25
C ASP A 32 4.00 30.20 3.73
N LYS A 33 2.99 30.88 3.14
CA LYS A 33 2.97 31.33 1.74
C LYS A 33 2.73 32.83 1.66
N ASP A 34 3.58 33.54 0.92
CA ASP A 34 3.43 34.98 0.67
C ASP A 34 3.38 35.30 -0.82
N THR A 35 2.54 36.27 -1.18
CA THR A 35 2.37 36.72 -2.58
C THR A 35 3.06 38.07 -2.79
N VAL A 36 4.02 38.10 -3.72
CA VAL A 36 4.83 39.31 -3.99
C VAL A 36 4.00 40.34 -4.76
N LYS A 37 3.74 41.50 -4.14
CA LYS A 37 2.91 42.58 -4.72
C LYS A 37 3.68 43.55 -5.63
N SER A 38 5.01 43.62 -5.55
CA SER A 38 5.87 44.36 -6.49
C SER A 38 7.31 43.82 -6.45
N GLY A 39 8.10 44.07 -7.51
CA GLY A 39 9.34 43.34 -7.86
C GLY A 39 10.52 43.36 -6.88
N ILE A 40 10.34 43.80 -5.63
CA ILE A 40 11.34 43.68 -4.55
C ILE A 40 10.65 43.07 -3.33
N PHE A 41 11.12 41.89 -2.90
CA PHE A 41 10.61 41.19 -1.73
C PHE A 41 11.56 41.41 -0.54
N THR A 42 11.09 42.09 0.50
CA THR A 42 11.79 42.20 1.80
C THR A 42 10.98 41.45 2.86
N PRO A 43 11.51 40.37 3.46
CA PRO A 43 10.79 39.65 4.51
C PRO A 43 10.71 40.53 5.78
N LYS A 44 9.49 40.69 6.33
CA LYS A 44 9.32 41.26 7.67
C LYS A 44 9.71 40.21 8.70
N LEU A 45 10.92 40.31 9.23
CA LEU A 45 11.31 39.63 10.47
C LEU A 45 11.02 40.57 11.66
N SER A 46 10.66 39.98 12.81
CA SER A 46 10.28 40.65 14.06
C SER A 46 11.22 41.80 14.49
N ASP A 47 10.64 42.82 15.13
CA ASP A 47 11.12 44.20 15.39
C ASP A 47 12.49 44.43 16.11
N ASP A 48 13.43 43.49 16.16
CA ASP A 48 14.67 43.63 16.97
C ASP A 48 16.01 43.74 16.20
N GLU A 49 16.04 43.92 14.88
CA GLU A 49 17.30 44.21 14.16
C GLU A 49 17.17 45.38 13.16
N LYS A 50 17.52 46.59 13.59
CA LYS A 50 17.88 47.70 12.68
C LYS A 50 19.30 47.51 12.17
N VAL A 51 19.52 47.45 10.86
CA VAL A 51 20.84 47.69 10.26
C VAL A 51 20.73 48.55 8.99
N ASP A 52 21.62 49.53 8.94
CA ASP A 52 21.81 50.66 8.02
C ASP A 52 22.23 50.21 6.59
N ILE A 53 21.70 50.85 5.54
CA ILE A 53 22.03 50.54 4.13
C ILE A 53 22.89 51.67 3.56
N ARG A 54 24.13 51.37 3.15
CA ARG A 54 24.95 52.25 2.30
C ARG A 54 24.86 51.79 0.83
N HIS A 55 24.65 52.75 -0.05
CA HIS A 55 24.70 52.59 -1.51
C HIS A 55 26.14 52.48 -1.99
N GLU A 56 26.47 51.41 -2.71
CA GLU A 56 27.54 51.44 -3.71
C GLU A 56 27.01 50.86 -5.03
N GLN A 57 27.34 51.59 -6.09
CA GLN A 57 26.90 51.43 -7.46
C GLN A 57 28.14 51.01 -8.23
N GLU A 58 28.19 49.76 -8.70
CA GLU A 58 29.22 49.31 -9.64
C GLU A 58 28.59 48.64 -10.86
N ASP A 59 29.13 49.02 -12.00
CA ASP A 59 28.63 48.82 -13.36
C ASP A 59 29.72 48.02 -14.10
N TYR A 60 29.42 46.84 -14.65
CA TYR A 60 30.26 46.18 -15.65
C TYR A 60 29.45 45.32 -16.64
N PRO A 61 29.89 45.21 -17.92
CA PRO A 61 29.03 44.90 -19.06
C PRO A 61 29.17 43.46 -19.58
N GLY A 62 28.14 43.02 -20.33
CA GLY A 62 28.29 42.06 -21.42
C GLY A 62 28.16 40.57 -21.08
N ILE A 63 26.92 40.05 -20.98
CA ILE A 63 26.61 38.66 -21.33
C ILE A 63 25.24 38.63 -22.04
N GLN A 64 25.23 38.29 -23.34
CA GLN A 64 24.01 37.84 -24.02
C GLN A 64 23.68 36.42 -23.55
N LYS A 65 22.67 36.25 -22.69
CA LYS A 65 22.04 34.94 -22.43
C LYS A 65 20.76 34.82 -23.26
N LEU A 66 20.79 33.94 -24.26
CA LEU A 66 19.58 33.37 -24.86
C LEU A 66 18.97 32.40 -23.85
N ASN A 67 18.02 32.88 -23.03
CA ASN A 67 17.18 32.00 -22.21
C ASN A 67 15.99 31.54 -23.06
N HIS A 68 15.94 30.26 -23.42
CA HIS A 68 14.69 29.60 -23.82
C HIS A 68 14.06 28.98 -22.58
N SER A 69 12.95 29.54 -22.10
CA SER A 69 12.07 28.92 -21.11
C SER A 69 10.86 28.31 -21.83
N GLY A 70 10.78 26.98 -21.86
CA GLY A 70 9.64 26.24 -22.40
C GLY A 70 9.91 24.73 -22.36
N ASP A 71 8.88 23.96 -21.99
CA ASP A 71 8.92 22.52 -21.72
C ASP A 71 9.52 21.67 -22.86
N THR A 72 10.28 20.62 -22.47
CA THR A 72 10.87 19.55 -23.29
C THR A 72 11.64 19.98 -24.54
N ILE A 73 12.99 19.93 -24.51
CA ILE A 73 13.83 20.17 -25.70
C ILE A 73 14.02 18.85 -26.48
N LYS A 74 13.57 18.80 -27.75
CA LYS A 74 13.89 17.75 -28.73
C LYS A 74 14.63 18.36 -29.92
N LEU A 75 15.77 17.80 -30.33
CA LEU A 75 16.57 18.26 -31.48
C LEU A 75 16.19 17.50 -32.76
N GLN A 76 15.85 18.21 -33.85
CA GLN A 76 15.68 17.66 -35.21
C GLN A 76 16.34 18.60 -36.26
N GLN A 77 17.00 18.03 -37.28
CA GLN A 77 17.96 18.69 -38.18
C GLN A 77 17.45 19.95 -38.90
N VAL A 78 18.32 20.96 -39.09
CA VAL A 78 18.19 21.99 -40.13
C VAL A 78 19.44 21.95 -41.02
N GLN A 79 19.26 21.58 -42.29
CA GLN A 79 20.28 21.69 -43.33
C GLN A 79 20.32 23.11 -43.91
N GLY A 80 21.52 23.70 -43.89
CA GLY A 80 22.02 24.61 -44.94
C GLY A 80 21.71 26.09 -44.82
N VAL A 81 22.74 26.90 -44.52
CA VAL A 81 23.03 28.17 -45.23
C VAL A 81 24.55 28.39 -45.24
N GLN A 82 25.14 28.48 -46.44
CA GLN A 82 26.49 29.01 -46.67
C GLN A 82 26.43 30.55 -46.70
N THR A 83 27.34 31.23 -45.99
CA THR A 83 27.85 32.55 -46.39
C THR A 83 29.31 32.73 -45.97
N THR A 84 30.01 33.48 -46.80
CA THR A 84 31.44 33.58 -47.02
C THR A 84 32.18 34.60 -46.14
N GLN A 85 33.48 34.32 -45.97
CA GLN A 85 34.63 35.24 -45.79
C GLN A 85 35.00 35.80 -44.39
N SER A 86 36.30 35.57 -44.11
CA SER A 86 37.23 36.20 -43.18
C SER A 86 37.04 36.06 -41.66
N GLY A 87 37.81 35.12 -41.10
CA GLY A 87 38.61 35.36 -39.89
C GLY A 87 37.95 35.06 -38.55
N HIS A 88 38.29 33.90 -37.98
CA HIS A 88 38.00 33.41 -36.62
C HIS A 88 36.59 32.83 -36.39
N THR A 89 36.43 31.55 -36.72
CA THR A 89 35.37 30.69 -36.17
C THR A 89 35.72 30.35 -34.72
N MET A 90 35.11 31.00 -33.74
CA MET A 90 35.10 30.48 -32.36
C MET A 90 33.97 29.45 -32.24
N GLN A 91 34.31 28.17 -32.14
CA GLN A 91 33.38 27.17 -31.63
C GLN A 91 33.11 27.45 -30.14
N PRO A 92 31.87 27.32 -29.63
CA PRO A 92 31.62 27.43 -28.19
C PRO A 92 32.24 26.23 -27.48
N THR A 93 33.19 26.47 -26.57
CA THR A 93 33.95 25.42 -25.88
C THR A 93 33.24 24.86 -24.63
N GLN A 94 32.13 25.46 -24.17
CA GLN A 94 31.35 24.98 -23.02
C GLN A 94 29.85 25.25 -23.18
N VAL A 95 29.01 24.29 -22.79
CA VAL A 95 27.54 24.40 -22.80
C VAL A 95 26.97 24.05 -21.41
N THR A 96 26.17 24.96 -20.82
CA THR A 96 25.41 24.73 -19.58
C THR A 96 23.92 24.67 -19.89
N GLN A 97 23.21 23.62 -19.45
CA GLN A 97 21.78 23.43 -19.70
C GLN A 97 21.01 23.01 -18.44
N SER A 98 19.84 23.61 -18.22
CA SER A 98 18.92 23.24 -17.14
C SER A 98 17.48 23.16 -17.62
N SER A 99 16.79 22.03 -17.38
CA SER A 99 15.36 21.84 -17.71
C SER A 99 14.70 20.80 -16.78
N HIS A 100 13.38 20.59 -16.86
CA HIS A 100 12.71 19.54 -16.09
C HIS A 100 13.00 18.12 -16.59
N THR A 101 13.19 17.93 -17.90
CA THR A 101 13.55 16.64 -18.51
C THR A 101 14.48 16.88 -19.70
N ILE A 102 15.63 16.22 -19.72
CA ILE A 102 16.61 16.28 -20.81
C ILE A 102 16.61 14.94 -21.56
N GLN A 103 16.33 14.99 -22.87
CA GLN A 103 16.43 13.85 -23.77
C GLN A 103 17.34 14.21 -24.95
N SER A 104 18.57 13.67 -24.99
CA SER A 104 19.57 13.97 -26.03
C SER A 104 19.68 12.85 -27.07
N GLN A 105 19.60 13.21 -28.36
CA GLN A 105 19.80 12.31 -29.51
C GLN A 105 21.00 12.71 -30.42
N GLN A 106 21.87 13.65 -29.99
CA GLN A 106 23.05 14.08 -30.75
C GLN A 106 24.31 14.16 -29.88
N ALA A 107 25.49 14.09 -30.52
CA ALA A 107 26.79 14.25 -29.87
C ALA A 107 26.93 15.64 -29.22
N THR A 108 27.07 15.68 -27.90
CA THR A 108 27.32 16.89 -27.11
C THR A 108 28.76 17.38 -27.30
N PRO A 109 29.02 18.70 -27.24
CA PRO A 109 30.39 19.23 -27.30
C PRO A 109 31.26 18.70 -26.16
N ALA A 110 32.59 18.72 -26.35
CA ALA A 110 33.60 18.07 -25.50
C ALA A 110 33.57 18.41 -23.99
N GLN A 111 32.85 19.46 -23.58
CA GLN A 111 32.60 19.81 -22.17
C GLN A 111 31.15 20.28 -21.99
N ALA A 112 30.35 19.53 -21.22
CA ALA A 112 28.94 19.83 -20.96
C ALA A 112 28.59 19.70 -19.46
N ILE A 113 27.84 20.67 -18.94
CA ILE A 113 27.25 20.64 -17.59
C ILE A 113 25.71 20.62 -17.75
N GLN A 114 25.06 19.55 -17.28
CA GLN A 114 23.61 19.37 -17.39
C GLN A 114 22.98 19.10 -16.02
N SER A 115 21.90 19.83 -15.70
CA SER A 115 21.09 19.61 -14.50
C SER A 115 19.60 19.49 -14.83
N SER A 116 18.95 18.40 -14.39
CA SER A 116 17.50 18.21 -14.56
C SER A 116 16.90 17.20 -13.58
N HIS A 117 15.57 17.10 -13.49
CA HIS A 117 14.95 16.05 -12.68
C HIS A 117 15.12 14.65 -13.28
N THR A 118 15.03 14.53 -14.61
CA THR A 118 15.21 13.26 -15.35
C THR A 118 16.13 13.46 -16.55
N ILE A 119 17.21 12.69 -16.63
CA ILE A 119 18.16 12.67 -17.77
C ILE A 119 18.08 11.31 -18.48
N GLN A 120 17.78 11.31 -19.78
CA GLN A 120 17.84 10.14 -20.65
C GLN A 120 18.81 10.38 -21.82
N LEU A 121 19.84 9.54 -21.93
CA LEU A 121 20.88 9.64 -22.98
C LEU A 121 20.82 8.42 -23.91
N GLN A 122 20.71 8.69 -25.21
CA GLN A 122 20.64 7.66 -26.27
C GLN A 122 21.93 7.54 -27.11
N GLN A 123 22.96 8.37 -26.88
CA GLN A 123 24.28 8.27 -27.52
C GLN A 123 25.44 8.64 -26.57
N ALA A 124 26.68 8.30 -26.97
CA ALA A 124 27.92 8.45 -26.21
C ALA A 124 28.11 9.83 -25.55
N ILE A 125 28.54 9.80 -24.29
CA ILE A 125 28.84 10.99 -23.47
C ILE A 125 30.25 11.51 -23.88
N PRO A 126 30.57 12.81 -23.75
CA PRO A 126 31.94 13.31 -23.97
C PRO A 126 32.91 12.97 -22.83
N ASP A 127 34.21 12.92 -23.12
CA ASP A 127 35.32 12.53 -22.20
C ASP A 127 35.48 13.41 -20.92
N GLN A 128 34.61 14.40 -20.70
CA GLN A 128 34.61 15.35 -19.57
C GLN A 128 33.20 15.91 -19.31
N ALA A 129 32.24 15.07 -18.89
CA ALA A 129 30.87 15.51 -18.59
C ALA A 129 30.53 15.44 -17.09
N THR A 130 29.87 16.48 -16.59
CA THR A 130 29.30 16.52 -15.23
C THR A 130 27.78 16.62 -15.32
N GLN A 131 27.08 15.62 -14.77
CA GLN A 131 25.61 15.53 -14.82
C GLN A 131 25.02 15.32 -13.43
N SER A 132 23.95 16.06 -13.12
CA SER A 132 23.19 15.91 -11.89
C SER A 132 21.69 15.84 -12.14
N GLY A 133 21.03 14.82 -11.58
CA GLY A 133 19.58 14.67 -11.67
C GLY A 133 19.00 13.59 -10.78
N HIS A 134 17.69 13.60 -10.53
CA HIS A 134 17.08 12.63 -9.60
C HIS A 134 17.02 11.21 -10.17
N THR A 135 16.70 11.06 -11.47
CA THR A 135 16.72 9.78 -12.19
C THR A 135 17.60 9.88 -13.44
N MET A 136 18.54 8.96 -13.61
CA MET A 136 19.45 8.89 -14.76
C MET A 136 19.40 7.53 -15.46
N GLN A 137 19.23 7.55 -16.78
CA GLN A 137 19.26 6.36 -17.64
C GLN A 137 20.24 6.56 -18.80
N SER A 138 21.23 5.67 -18.92
CA SER A 138 22.17 5.61 -20.05
C SER A 138 22.02 4.31 -20.84
N GLN A 139 21.92 4.41 -22.17
CA GLN A 139 21.83 3.26 -23.07
C GLN A 139 23.15 2.94 -23.80
N GLN A 140 24.25 3.69 -23.56
CA GLN A 140 25.57 3.45 -24.16
C GLN A 140 26.74 3.62 -23.17
N ALA A 141 27.93 3.14 -23.57
CA ALA A 141 29.17 3.22 -22.78
C ALA A 141 29.45 4.63 -22.26
N ILE A 142 29.72 4.71 -20.96
CA ILE A 142 30.18 5.93 -20.29
C ILE A 142 31.68 6.11 -20.65
N PRO A 143 32.20 7.30 -20.92
CA PRO A 143 33.62 7.53 -21.17
C PRO A 143 34.44 7.57 -19.88
N ASP A 144 35.77 7.48 -20.05
CA ASP A 144 36.72 7.75 -18.97
C ASP A 144 36.50 9.16 -18.40
N GLN A 145 36.56 9.30 -17.07
CA GLN A 145 36.48 10.59 -16.34
C GLN A 145 35.09 11.29 -16.30
N ALA A 146 33.98 10.57 -16.50
CA ALA A 146 32.64 11.14 -16.28
C ALA A 146 32.25 11.17 -14.78
N THR A 147 31.58 12.24 -14.34
CA THR A 147 31.00 12.35 -12.99
C THR A 147 29.47 12.46 -13.07
N GLN A 148 28.78 11.50 -12.45
CA GLN A 148 27.32 11.44 -12.43
C GLN A 148 26.78 11.34 -11.00
N THR A 149 25.77 12.16 -10.68
CA THR A 149 25.15 12.20 -9.35
C THR A 149 23.63 12.17 -9.44
N GLY A 150 22.97 11.24 -8.75
CA GLY A 150 21.50 11.13 -8.74
C GLY A 150 20.93 10.16 -7.72
N HIS A 151 19.59 10.06 -7.56
CA HIS A 151 18.99 9.11 -6.60
C HIS A 151 18.86 7.70 -7.18
N THR A 152 18.53 7.59 -8.47
CA THR A 152 18.38 6.32 -9.19
C THR A 152 19.22 6.35 -10.47
N MET A 153 20.09 5.35 -10.66
CA MET A 153 20.93 5.20 -11.85
C MET A 153 20.73 3.84 -12.53
N GLN A 154 20.56 3.86 -13.86
CA GLN A 154 20.44 2.67 -14.69
C GLN A 154 21.41 2.74 -15.88
N SER A 155 22.28 1.75 -16.02
CA SER A 155 23.20 1.58 -17.17
C SER A 155 22.96 0.25 -17.89
N GLN A 156 22.92 0.28 -19.23
CA GLN A 156 22.76 -0.91 -20.08
C GLN A 156 24.09 -1.44 -20.68
N GLN A 157 25.23 -0.75 -20.47
CA GLN A 157 26.55 -1.14 -21.01
C GLN A 157 27.70 -0.95 -20.01
N ALA A 158 28.87 -1.52 -20.32
CA ALA A 158 30.09 -1.48 -19.50
C ALA A 158 30.47 -0.05 -19.03
N ILE A 159 30.84 0.05 -17.76
CA ILE A 159 31.36 1.26 -17.11
C ILE A 159 32.89 1.22 -17.21
N PRO A 160 33.63 2.27 -17.58
CA PRO A 160 35.10 2.23 -17.64
C PRO A 160 35.79 2.39 -16.29
N ASP A 161 37.08 2.07 -16.27
CA ASP A 161 38.01 2.03 -15.13
C ASP A 161 38.14 3.35 -14.33
N GLN A 162 37.58 4.47 -14.77
CA GLN A 162 37.78 5.80 -14.16
C GLN A 162 36.48 6.62 -13.97
N ALA A 163 35.30 5.98 -13.96
CA ALA A 163 34.03 6.68 -13.73
C ALA A 163 33.73 6.86 -12.22
N THR A 164 33.18 8.02 -11.84
CA THR A 164 32.64 8.27 -10.48
C THR A 164 31.13 8.42 -10.52
N GLN A 165 30.43 7.56 -9.78
CA GLN A 165 28.98 7.49 -9.75
C GLN A 165 28.46 7.51 -8.30
N SER A 166 27.53 8.41 -7.99
CA SER A 166 26.95 8.55 -6.65
C SER A 166 25.42 8.54 -6.73
N GLY A 167 24.78 7.58 -6.04
CA GLY A 167 23.32 7.51 -5.95
C GLY A 167 22.74 6.38 -5.12
N HIS A 168 21.53 6.54 -4.58
CA HIS A 168 20.95 5.59 -3.61
C HIS A 168 20.60 4.22 -4.21
N THR A 169 20.16 4.14 -5.48
CA THR A 169 19.87 2.88 -6.18
C THR A 169 20.62 2.82 -7.51
N MET A 170 21.36 1.73 -7.76
CA MET A 170 22.12 1.50 -8.99
C MET A 170 21.77 0.15 -9.62
N GLN A 171 21.56 0.13 -10.94
CA GLN A 171 21.31 -1.07 -11.75
C GLN A 171 22.24 -1.09 -12.97
N SER A 172 23.02 -2.17 -13.13
CA SER A 172 23.89 -2.40 -14.29
C SER A 172 23.64 -3.77 -14.93
N GLN A 173 23.55 -3.79 -16.27
CA GLN A 173 23.36 -5.04 -17.03
C GLN A 173 24.68 -5.74 -17.43
N GLN A 174 25.85 -5.15 -17.18
CA GLN A 174 27.18 -5.71 -17.53
C GLN A 174 28.21 -5.57 -16.39
N ALA A 175 29.32 -6.30 -16.50
CA ALA A 175 30.41 -6.34 -15.52
C ALA A 175 31.03 -4.96 -15.26
N ILE A 176 31.40 -4.72 -13.99
CA ILE A 176 32.07 -3.51 -13.51
C ILE A 176 33.59 -3.78 -13.47
N PRO A 177 34.46 -2.93 -14.04
CA PRO A 177 35.90 -3.12 -13.96
C PRO A 177 36.52 -2.63 -12.65
N ASP A 178 37.76 -3.07 -12.40
CA ASP A 178 38.46 -3.10 -11.11
C ASP A 178 38.72 -1.74 -10.40
N GLN A 179 38.41 -0.60 -11.03
CA GLN A 179 38.82 0.74 -10.56
C GLN A 179 37.66 1.76 -10.42
N THR A 180 36.40 1.35 -10.56
CA THR A 180 35.26 2.27 -10.37
C THR A 180 34.97 2.60 -8.90
N THR A 181 34.77 3.88 -8.57
CA THR A 181 34.26 4.31 -7.26
C THR A 181 32.76 4.58 -7.34
N GLN A 182 31.96 3.75 -6.66
CA GLN A 182 30.51 3.89 -6.57
C GLN A 182 30.06 4.06 -5.12
N SER A 183 29.16 5.01 -4.84
CA SER A 183 28.54 5.18 -3.52
C SER A 183 27.01 5.16 -3.61
N GLY A 184 26.38 4.16 -2.98
CA GLY A 184 24.93 3.93 -3.01
C GLY A 184 24.41 2.88 -2.03
N HIS A 185 23.09 2.83 -1.80
CA HIS A 185 22.43 1.93 -0.82
C HIS A 185 21.89 0.62 -1.42
N THR A 186 21.81 0.46 -2.73
CA THR A 186 21.35 -0.79 -3.38
C THR A 186 22.00 -0.92 -4.76
N ILE A 187 22.69 -2.04 -5.01
CA ILE A 187 23.32 -2.35 -6.30
C ILE A 187 22.74 -3.66 -6.86
N GLN A 188 22.23 -3.64 -8.09
CA GLN A 188 21.74 -4.82 -8.81
C GLN A 188 22.59 -5.09 -10.05
N LEU A 189 23.15 -6.30 -10.15
CA LEU A 189 24.08 -6.75 -11.20
C LEU A 189 23.53 -8.00 -11.90
N LEU A 190 23.55 -8.01 -13.24
CA LEU A 190 23.16 -9.19 -14.03
C LEU A 190 24.32 -10.20 -14.26
N GLN A 191 25.59 -9.83 -14.04
CA GLN A 191 26.75 -10.72 -14.22
C GLN A 191 27.84 -10.49 -13.15
N ALA A 192 28.76 -11.46 -13.00
CA ALA A 192 29.65 -11.64 -11.85
C ALA A 192 30.53 -10.43 -11.44
N MET A 193 30.88 -10.38 -10.15
CA MET A 193 31.71 -9.35 -9.50
C MET A 193 33.23 -9.65 -9.61
N PRO A 194 34.13 -8.64 -9.70
CA PRO A 194 35.57 -8.81 -9.50
C PRO A 194 36.02 -8.66 -8.03
N ASP A 195 37.16 -9.27 -7.70
CA ASP A 195 37.72 -9.50 -6.35
C ASP A 195 38.28 -8.26 -5.60
N GLN A 196 38.16 -7.03 -6.14
CA GLN A 196 38.85 -5.84 -5.59
C GLN A 196 38.01 -4.54 -5.54
N ALA A 197 36.68 -4.60 -5.54
CA ALA A 197 35.86 -3.39 -5.36
C ALA A 197 36.02 -2.77 -3.94
N ILE A 198 36.40 -1.50 -3.84
CA ILE A 198 36.41 -0.74 -2.58
C ILE A 198 35.03 -0.10 -2.38
N GLN A 199 34.24 -0.56 -1.40
CA GLN A 199 32.89 -0.08 -1.11
C GLN A 199 32.59 0.06 0.38
N SER A 200 31.74 1.03 0.72
CA SER A 200 31.05 1.16 2.00
C SER A 200 29.58 0.70 1.84
N ASP A 201 29.24 -0.52 2.28
CA ASP A 201 27.94 -1.09 2.73
C ASP A 201 26.58 -0.49 2.22
N HIS A 202 25.49 -1.19 1.82
CA HIS A 202 24.90 -2.54 2.06
C HIS A 202 24.00 -3.02 0.87
N THR A 203 23.90 -4.35 0.63
CA THR A 203 22.99 -5.10 -0.30
C THR A 203 23.31 -5.16 -1.81
N ILE A 204 23.67 -6.36 -2.30
CA ILE A 204 23.88 -6.73 -3.72
C ILE A 204 22.93 -7.88 -4.10
N GLN A 205 22.27 -7.82 -5.27
CA GLN A 205 21.44 -8.92 -5.83
C GLN A 205 21.96 -9.36 -7.21
N LEU A 206 22.15 -10.68 -7.40
CA LEU A 206 22.53 -11.36 -8.65
C LEU A 206 21.36 -12.20 -9.17
N GLN A 207 21.08 -12.18 -10.47
CA GLN A 207 19.99 -12.93 -11.10
C GLN A 207 20.55 -14.07 -11.99
N GLU A 208 20.38 -15.33 -11.59
CA GLU A 208 20.70 -16.49 -12.44
C GLU A 208 19.43 -17.00 -13.17
N ALA A 209 19.56 -17.30 -14.47
CA ALA A 209 18.47 -17.82 -15.29
C ALA A 209 18.29 -19.33 -15.10
N GLN A 210 17.11 -19.79 -14.67
CA GLN A 210 16.77 -21.22 -14.60
C GLN A 210 15.75 -21.64 -15.67
N VAL A 211 16.04 -22.80 -16.29
CA VAL A 211 15.27 -23.51 -17.32
C VAL A 211 14.12 -24.29 -16.66
N VAL A 212 12.92 -24.25 -17.25
CA VAL A 212 11.70 -24.91 -16.73
C VAL A 212 11.38 -26.18 -17.53
N GLU A 213 11.14 -27.30 -16.84
CA GLU A 213 10.45 -28.49 -17.40
C GLU A 213 9.10 -28.75 -16.68
N PRO A 214 8.10 -29.37 -17.34
CA PRO A 214 6.73 -29.40 -16.84
C PRO A 214 6.44 -30.65 -15.97
N ILE A 215 5.73 -30.48 -14.85
CA ILE A 215 5.24 -31.60 -14.02
C ILE A 215 3.71 -31.61 -13.96
N HIS A 216 3.17 -32.81 -14.16
CA HIS A 216 1.77 -33.22 -14.16
C HIS A 216 1.16 -33.16 -12.75
N ASN A 217 -0.12 -32.77 -12.64
CA ASN A 217 -0.85 -32.56 -11.38
C ASN A 217 -1.70 -33.80 -11.01
N PRO A 218 -1.50 -34.43 -9.84
CA PRO A 218 -2.41 -35.49 -9.41
C PRO A 218 -2.76 -35.44 -7.92
N TYR A 219 -3.60 -34.53 -7.43
CA TYR A 219 -4.27 -34.72 -6.12
C TYR A 219 -5.66 -34.06 -6.06
N ASP A 220 -6.68 -34.87 -6.34
CA ASP A 220 -8.05 -34.71 -5.89
C ASP A 220 -8.22 -35.46 -4.55
N GLY A 221 -8.86 -34.82 -3.56
CA GLY A 221 -9.53 -35.51 -2.45
C GLY A 221 -8.68 -35.93 -1.24
N VAL A 222 -8.11 -34.98 -0.51
CA VAL A 222 -7.64 -35.23 0.87
C VAL A 222 -8.57 -34.49 1.85
N GLU A 223 -9.26 -35.26 2.69
CA GLU A 223 -9.88 -34.76 3.93
C GLU A 223 -8.81 -34.04 4.76
N PHE A 224 -8.85 -32.71 4.78
CA PHE A 224 -8.10 -31.92 5.74
C PHE A 224 -8.86 -32.00 7.07
N LEU A 225 -8.49 -32.96 7.92
CA LEU A 225 -8.68 -32.81 9.35
C LEU A 225 -8.08 -31.45 9.77
N PRO A 226 -8.72 -30.68 10.66
CA PRO A 226 -8.05 -29.51 11.23
C PRO A 226 -6.75 -30.02 11.84
N MET A 227 -5.62 -29.52 11.32
CA MET A 227 -4.35 -29.66 12.00
C MET A 227 -4.49 -28.92 13.33
N LEU A 228 -5.02 -29.61 14.34
CA LEU A 228 -4.52 -29.51 15.69
C LEU A 228 -3.05 -29.88 15.54
N TYR A 229 -2.21 -28.88 15.32
CA TYR A 229 -0.78 -29.05 15.39
C TYR A 229 -0.50 -29.71 16.73
N ASP A 230 -0.01 -30.95 16.69
CA ASP A 230 0.67 -31.58 17.80
C ASP A 230 2.04 -30.89 17.94
N ASP A 231 2.00 -29.59 18.25
CA ASP A 231 3.15 -28.77 18.59
C ASP A 231 3.01 -28.46 20.09
N ASN A 232 2.97 -29.54 20.88
CA ASN A 232 2.90 -29.53 22.34
C ASN A 232 4.14 -28.91 23.01
N ASP A 233 5.13 -28.41 22.24
CA ASP A 233 6.35 -27.77 22.73
C ASP A 233 6.41 -26.25 22.49
N ALA A 234 5.47 -25.66 21.74
CA ALA A 234 5.45 -24.20 21.57
C ALA A 234 5.05 -23.51 22.90
N PRO A 235 5.83 -22.52 23.38
CA PRO A 235 5.54 -21.88 24.66
C PRO A 235 4.17 -21.22 24.62
N THR A 236 3.32 -21.53 25.61
CA THR A 236 2.05 -20.83 25.78
C THR A 236 2.29 -19.48 26.46
N ARG A 237 1.77 -18.40 25.87
CA ARG A 237 1.82 -17.04 26.41
C ARG A 237 0.41 -16.55 26.67
N SER A 238 0.07 -16.32 27.94
CA SER A 238 -1.20 -15.71 28.30
C SER A 238 -1.18 -14.21 28.01
N ILE A 239 -2.23 -13.71 27.35
CA ILE A 239 -2.41 -12.29 27.05
C ILE A 239 -3.78 -11.83 27.52
N THR A 240 -3.84 -10.60 28.02
CA THR A 240 -5.08 -9.97 28.46
C THR A 240 -5.42 -8.85 27.50
N VAL A 241 -6.65 -8.86 26.98
CA VAL A 241 -7.16 -7.84 26.07
C VAL A 241 -8.42 -7.24 26.66
N TYR A 242 -8.52 -5.91 26.74
CA TYR A 242 -9.72 -5.25 27.25
C TYR A 242 -10.61 -4.85 26.08
N ARG A 243 -11.93 -5.01 26.21
CA ARG A 243 -12.86 -4.58 25.15
C ARG A 243 -12.74 -3.10 24.81
N SER A 244 -12.48 -2.26 25.82
CA SER A 244 -12.29 -0.81 25.64
C SER A 244 -11.02 -0.45 24.83
N THR A 245 -10.04 -1.36 24.78
CA THR A 245 -8.75 -1.18 24.10
C THR A 245 -8.43 -2.31 23.13
N MET A 246 -9.45 -3.02 22.62
CA MET A 246 -9.37 -4.17 21.70
C MET A 246 -8.54 -3.91 20.44
N ARG A 247 -8.32 -2.64 20.07
CA ARG A 247 -7.38 -2.26 19.00
C ARG A 247 -5.94 -2.11 19.49
N LYS A 248 -5.73 -1.48 20.65
CA LYS A 248 -4.39 -1.10 21.14
C LYS A 248 -3.66 -2.30 21.74
N ASP A 249 -4.32 -3.08 22.58
CA ASP A 249 -3.66 -4.15 23.33
C ASP A 249 -3.08 -5.23 22.40
N PRO A 250 -3.79 -5.68 21.34
CA PRO A 250 -3.20 -6.61 20.39
C PRO A 250 -2.00 -6.00 19.64
N ILE A 251 -2.03 -4.72 19.26
CA ILE A 251 -0.89 -4.07 18.58
C ILE A 251 0.34 -4.02 19.49
N GLU A 252 0.15 -3.64 20.75
CA GLU A 252 1.22 -3.61 21.74
C GLU A 252 1.78 -5.02 21.98
N THR A 253 0.89 -5.99 22.15
CA THR A 253 1.26 -7.40 22.38
C THR A 253 2.04 -7.98 21.20
N PHE A 254 1.63 -7.68 19.97
CA PHE A 254 2.30 -8.11 18.73
C PHE A 254 3.45 -7.19 18.30
N SER A 255 3.80 -6.16 19.07
CA SER A 255 5.03 -5.39 18.84
C SER A 255 6.28 -6.22 19.12
N ASP A 256 6.18 -7.24 19.98
CA ASP A 256 7.21 -8.25 20.20
C ASP A 256 7.15 -9.36 19.12
N PRO A 257 8.15 -9.46 18.21
CA PRO A 257 8.11 -10.45 17.13
C PRO A 257 8.08 -11.91 17.61
N SER A 258 8.61 -12.19 18.82
CA SER A 258 8.69 -13.55 19.37
C SER A 258 7.31 -14.17 19.61
N ILE A 259 6.28 -13.34 19.74
CA ILE A 259 4.90 -13.80 19.92
C ILE A 259 4.42 -14.74 18.81
N SER A 260 4.98 -14.58 17.60
CA SER A 260 4.62 -15.38 16.42
C SER A 260 5.00 -16.86 16.57
N SER A 261 5.84 -17.18 17.56
CA SER A 261 6.29 -18.53 17.90
C SER A 261 5.60 -19.12 19.12
N CYS A 262 4.68 -18.38 19.75
CA CYS A 262 3.97 -18.81 20.94
C CYS A 262 2.54 -19.25 20.62
N GLN A 263 1.97 -20.14 21.41
CA GLN A 263 0.53 -20.31 21.47
C GLN A 263 -0.08 -19.27 22.41
N LEU A 264 -1.09 -18.54 21.96
CA LEU A 264 -1.74 -17.51 22.79
C LEU A 264 -2.92 -18.07 23.56
N ASP A 265 -2.89 -17.85 24.87
CA ASP A 265 -4.03 -18.01 25.76
C ASP A 265 -4.63 -16.65 26.06
N VAL A 266 -5.77 -16.33 25.44
CA VAL A 266 -6.35 -14.98 25.45
C VAL A 266 -7.44 -14.88 26.50
N THR A 267 -7.27 -13.95 27.44
CA THR A 267 -8.32 -13.54 28.39
C THR A 267 -8.87 -12.19 27.95
N VAL A 268 -10.18 -12.11 27.71
CA VAL A 268 -10.86 -10.85 27.41
C VAL A 268 -11.50 -10.28 28.67
N ILE A 269 -11.28 -9.00 28.91
CA ILE A 269 -11.86 -8.25 30.03
C ILE A 269 -12.98 -7.35 29.50
N ASP A 270 -14.17 -7.50 30.09
CA ASP A 270 -15.35 -6.72 29.75
C ASP A 270 -15.22 -5.24 30.14
N SER A 271 -16.23 -4.43 29.81
CA SER A 271 -16.25 -3.01 30.16
C SER A 271 -16.38 -2.74 31.66
N ASN A 272 -16.73 -3.75 32.46
CA ASN A 272 -16.87 -3.67 33.91
C ASN A 272 -15.59 -4.13 34.65
N GLY A 273 -14.56 -4.57 33.92
CA GLY A 273 -13.31 -5.06 34.49
C GLY A 273 -13.32 -6.54 34.88
N ASN A 274 -14.35 -7.29 34.50
CA ASN A 274 -14.45 -8.73 34.77
C ASN A 274 -13.86 -9.54 33.61
N ALA A 275 -13.16 -10.62 33.94
CA ALA A 275 -12.78 -11.61 32.96
C ALA A 275 -14.04 -12.32 32.47
N GLU A 276 -14.24 -12.34 31.15
CA GLU A 276 -15.38 -13.02 30.59
C GLU A 276 -15.18 -14.54 30.60
N GLN A 277 -16.27 -15.30 30.68
CA GLN A 277 -16.22 -16.72 31.07
C GLN A 277 -15.76 -17.67 29.95
N GLY A 278 -15.73 -17.23 28.70
CA GLY A 278 -15.23 -18.02 27.56
C GLY A 278 -13.74 -18.34 27.70
N LYS A 279 -13.40 -19.62 27.99
CA LYS A 279 -12.02 -20.13 28.00
C LYS A 279 -11.77 -21.09 26.85
N GLY A 280 -10.69 -20.85 26.10
CA GLY A 280 -10.28 -21.62 24.93
C GLY A 280 -10.91 -21.09 23.64
N ARG A 281 -10.10 -20.84 22.60
CA ARG A 281 -10.52 -20.20 21.33
C ARG A 281 -11.08 -18.76 21.41
N GLY A 282 -11.04 -18.10 22.57
CA GLY A 282 -11.24 -16.64 22.68
C GLY A 282 -10.30 -15.79 21.79
N VAL A 283 -9.22 -16.40 21.27
CA VAL A 283 -8.37 -15.86 20.21
C VAL A 283 -9.18 -15.47 18.96
N LEU A 284 -10.12 -16.32 18.51
CA LEU A 284 -10.84 -16.09 17.25
C LEU A 284 -11.83 -14.93 17.36
N ASP A 285 -12.53 -14.84 18.50
CA ASP A 285 -13.40 -13.72 18.84
C ASP A 285 -12.58 -12.42 18.98
N ALA A 286 -11.50 -12.44 19.75
CA ALA A 286 -10.61 -11.28 19.92
C ALA A 286 -10.01 -10.82 18.57
N LEU A 287 -9.63 -11.75 17.69
CA LEU A 287 -9.17 -11.41 16.34
C LEU A 287 -10.29 -10.77 15.52
N THR A 288 -11.49 -11.35 15.54
CA THR A 288 -12.65 -10.80 14.80
C THR A 288 -12.95 -9.38 15.26
N GLU A 289 -12.99 -9.14 16.57
CA GLU A 289 -13.22 -7.82 17.15
C GLU A 289 -12.08 -6.83 16.83
N PHE A 290 -10.82 -7.27 16.96
CA PHE A 290 -9.65 -6.48 16.58
C PHE A 290 -9.78 -6.00 15.13
N TRP A 291 -10.09 -6.89 14.19
CA TRP A 291 -10.20 -6.54 12.78
C TRP A 291 -11.39 -5.62 12.50
N GLN A 292 -12.54 -5.79 13.18
CA GLN A 292 -13.63 -4.81 13.06
C GLN A 292 -13.21 -3.42 13.56
N ALA A 293 -12.50 -3.35 14.69
CA ALA A 293 -11.99 -2.09 15.24
C ALA A 293 -10.94 -1.46 14.31
N PHE A 294 -10.05 -2.27 13.72
CA PHE A 294 -9.08 -1.87 12.70
C PHE A 294 -9.78 -1.27 11.48
N PHE A 295 -10.75 -1.99 10.88
CA PHE A 295 -11.46 -1.51 9.70
C PHE A 295 -12.26 -0.24 9.94
N THR A 296 -12.73 -0.04 11.18
CA THR A 296 -13.50 1.15 11.54
C THR A 296 -12.61 2.38 11.71
N SER A 297 -11.36 2.22 12.19
CA SER A 297 -10.59 3.34 12.72
C SER A 297 -9.20 3.54 12.12
N LEU A 298 -8.69 2.56 11.36
CA LEU A 298 -7.36 2.54 10.74
C LEU A 298 -7.41 2.29 9.24
N THR A 299 -8.61 2.24 8.63
CA THR A 299 -8.77 2.08 7.18
C THR A 299 -9.75 3.08 6.57
N VAL A 300 -9.61 3.31 5.28
CA VAL A 300 -10.56 4.05 4.43
C VAL A 300 -11.13 3.13 3.35
N GLY A 301 -12.22 3.56 2.71
CA GLY A 301 -12.94 2.78 1.71
C GLY A 301 -14.27 2.22 2.23
N SER A 302 -15.01 1.55 1.35
CA SER A 302 -16.36 1.05 1.58
C SER A 302 -16.38 -0.46 1.80
N ALA A 303 -16.57 -1.25 0.74
CA ALA A 303 -16.61 -2.71 0.82
C ALA A 303 -15.21 -3.31 0.94
N GLU A 304 -14.28 -2.80 0.13
CA GLU A 304 -12.85 -2.99 0.34
C GLU A 304 -12.26 -1.84 1.16
N LYS A 305 -11.31 -2.20 2.02
CA LYS A 305 -10.66 -1.32 2.98
C LYS A 305 -9.17 -1.29 2.74
N ILE A 306 -8.61 -0.09 2.74
CA ILE A 306 -7.18 0.17 2.61
C ILE A 306 -6.68 0.81 3.90
N PRO A 307 -5.55 0.36 4.47
CA PRO A 307 -4.93 1.05 5.60
C PRO A 307 -4.68 2.53 5.29
N PHE A 308 -5.08 3.42 6.19
CA PHE A 308 -4.77 4.85 6.05
C PHE A 308 -3.66 5.25 7.01
N ILE A 309 -2.73 6.07 6.52
CA ILE A 309 -1.58 6.53 7.30
C ILE A 309 -2.06 7.44 8.44
N ARG A 310 -1.55 7.18 9.63
CA ARG A 310 -1.73 8.03 10.81
C ARG A 310 -0.39 8.46 11.37
N HIS A 311 -0.36 9.61 12.03
CA HIS A 311 0.86 10.14 12.65
C HIS A 311 1.24 9.38 13.93
N ASP A 312 0.27 8.76 14.61
CA ASP A 312 0.45 8.01 15.86
C ASP A 312 0.80 6.52 15.65
N LEU A 313 0.85 6.04 14.40
CA LEU A 313 1.27 4.67 14.07
C LEU A 313 2.48 4.71 13.13
N GLN A 314 3.61 4.20 13.60
CA GLN A 314 4.85 4.11 12.87
C GLN A 314 5.08 2.66 12.40
N LYS A 315 6.22 2.41 11.77
CA LYS A 315 6.59 1.10 11.24
C LYS A 315 6.39 -0.06 12.25
N PRO A 316 6.81 0.03 13.54
CA PRO A 316 6.62 -1.06 14.49
C PRO A 316 5.15 -1.45 14.70
N GLU A 317 4.25 -0.47 14.78
CA GLU A 317 2.82 -0.73 14.95
C GLU A 317 2.22 -1.37 13.69
N TRP A 318 2.60 -0.89 12.50
CA TRP A 318 2.14 -1.50 11.24
C TRP A 318 2.65 -2.93 11.07
N GLU A 319 3.91 -3.19 11.43
CA GLU A 319 4.46 -4.54 11.47
C GLU A 319 3.73 -5.44 12.47
N ALA A 320 3.37 -4.92 13.66
CA ALA A 320 2.57 -5.66 14.64
C ALA A 320 1.21 -6.06 14.06
N ILE A 321 0.53 -5.16 13.36
CA ILE A 321 -0.75 -5.46 12.69
C ILE A 321 -0.58 -6.55 11.61
N ALA A 322 0.50 -6.50 10.83
CA ALA A 322 0.81 -7.56 9.88
C ALA A 322 1.05 -8.91 10.59
N ARG A 323 1.75 -8.92 11.73
CA ARG A 323 1.94 -10.13 12.55
C ARG A 323 0.62 -10.68 13.09
N ILE A 324 -0.33 -9.83 13.48
CA ILE A 324 -1.68 -10.27 13.90
C ILE A 324 -2.38 -11.01 12.75
N LEU A 325 -2.28 -10.50 11.51
CA LEU A 325 -2.83 -11.17 10.33
C LEU A 325 -2.20 -12.55 10.14
N VAL A 326 -0.86 -12.60 10.11
CA VAL A 326 -0.11 -13.85 9.90
C VAL A 326 -0.43 -14.87 10.98
N TYR A 327 -0.45 -14.45 12.25
CA TYR A 327 -0.77 -15.31 13.38
C TYR A 327 -2.20 -15.85 13.27
N GLY A 328 -3.19 -14.98 13.03
CA GLY A 328 -4.58 -15.39 12.88
C GLY A 328 -4.80 -16.41 11.76
N TYR A 329 -4.10 -16.24 10.63
CA TYR A 329 -4.17 -17.20 9.54
C TYR A 329 -3.46 -18.52 9.87
N LYS A 330 -2.25 -18.48 10.43
CA LYS A 330 -1.46 -19.69 10.72
C LYS A 330 -2.11 -20.55 11.80
N THR A 331 -2.65 -19.94 12.85
CA THR A 331 -3.14 -20.64 14.05
C THR A 331 -4.60 -21.05 13.95
N VAL A 332 -5.48 -20.16 13.48
CA VAL A 332 -6.95 -20.38 13.49
C VAL A 332 -7.59 -20.16 12.12
N LYS A 333 -6.78 -20.04 11.06
CA LYS A 333 -7.23 -19.85 9.67
C LYS A 333 -8.17 -18.65 9.48
N TYR A 334 -8.10 -17.68 10.37
CA TYR A 334 -8.83 -16.42 10.25
C TYR A 334 -8.18 -15.57 9.15
N PHE A 335 -8.99 -14.88 8.34
CA PHE A 335 -8.49 -14.01 7.29
C PHE A 335 -9.39 -12.76 7.11
N PRO A 336 -8.84 -11.54 7.21
CA PRO A 336 -9.62 -10.30 7.28
C PRO A 336 -10.14 -9.85 5.89
N LEU A 337 -11.29 -10.39 5.47
CA LEU A 337 -11.86 -10.24 4.12
C LEU A 337 -12.20 -8.83 3.64
N LYS A 338 -12.27 -7.83 4.53
CA LYS A 338 -12.47 -6.44 4.10
C LYS A 338 -11.18 -5.77 3.64
N LEU A 339 -10.00 -6.31 3.95
CA LEU A 339 -8.77 -5.78 3.35
C LEU A 339 -8.89 -5.89 1.83
N SER A 340 -8.50 -4.82 1.13
CA SER A 340 -8.56 -4.81 -0.33
C SER A 340 -7.75 -5.93 -0.93
N HIS A 341 -8.33 -6.59 -1.93
CA HIS A 341 -7.65 -7.64 -2.68
C HIS A 341 -6.38 -7.10 -3.33
N LEU A 342 -6.47 -5.91 -3.94
CA LEU A 342 -5.33 -5.22 -4.52
C LEU A 342 -4.24 -4.95 -3.48
N PHE A 343 -4.58 -4.45 -2.29
CA PHE A 343 -3.56 -4.13 -1.28
C PHE A 343 -2.77 -5.37 -0.83
N LEU A 344 -3.45 -6.50 -0.61
CA LEU A 344 -2.76 -7.75 -0.26
C LEU A 344 -1.98 -8.32 -1.44
N ALA A 345 -2.51 -8.24 -2.66
CA ALA A 345 -1.79 -8.60 -3.87
C ALA A 345 -0.49 -7.78 -4.00
N SER A 346 -0.54 -6.47 -3.80
CA SER A 346 0.65 -5.60 -3.83
C SER A 346 1.65 -5.93 -2.72
N CYS A 347 1.18 -6.27 -1.52
CA CYS A 347 2.07 -6.71 -0.43
C CYS A 347 2.80 -8.01 -0.76
N LEU A 348 2.11 -8.95 -1.42
CA LEU A 348 2.63 -10.29 -1.68
C LEU A 348 3.45 -10.35 -2.96
N PHE A 349 3.00 -9.72 -4.04
CA PHE A 349 3.49 -9.93 -5.40
C PHE A 349 4.10 -8.67 -6.03
N GLY A 350 4.18 -7.57 -5.28
CA GLY A 350 4.66 -6.30 -5.79
C GLY A 350 3.61 -5.54 -6.60
N GLU A 351 3.88 -4.26 -6.82
CA GLU A 351 2.99 -3.34 -7.55
C GLU A 351 2.93 -3.67 -9.05
N GLU A 352 4.01 -4.19 -9.60
CA GLU A 352 4.15 -4.65 -10.98
C GLU A 352 3.15 -5.76 -11.34
N SER A 353 2.60 -6.46 -10.35
CA SER A 353 1.57 -7.48 -10.54
C SER A 353 0.15 -6.90 -10.71
N ILE A 354 -0.04 -5.61 -10.42
CA ILE A 354 -1.36 -4.98 -10.46
C ILE A 354 -1.75 -4.69 -11.90
N THR A 355 -2.77 -5.41 -12.39
CA THR A 355 -3.37 -5.14 -13.71
C THR A 355 -4.35 -3.97 -13.64
N PRO A 356 -4.59 -3.26 -14.77
CA PRO A 356 -5.63 -2.23 -14.84
C PRO A 356 -7.01 -2.72 -14.40
N ASP A 357 -7.39 -3.95 -14.79
CA ASP A 357 -8.67 -4.56 -14.42
C ASP A 357 -8.78 -4.78 -12.91
N LEU A 358 -7.71 -5.27 -12.28
CA LEU A 358 -7.68 -5.45 -10.83
C LEU A 358 -7.77 -4.09 -10.11
N LEU A 359 -7.03 -3.08 -10.61
CA LEU A 359 -7.07 -1.73 -10.05
C LEU A 359 -8.49 -1.14 -10.09
N LEU A 360 -9.16 -1.22 -11.24
CA LEU A 360 -10.53 -0.74 -11.39
C LEU A 360 -11.54 -1.54 -10.55
N ALA A 361 -11.43 -2.86 -10.52
CA ALA A 361 -12.30 -3.72 -9.72
C ALA A 361 -12.19 -3.39 -8.22
N SER A 362 -10.97 -3.26 -7.69
CA SER A 362 -10.75 -2.86 -6.30
C SER A 362 -11.16 -1.41 -6.05
N PHE A 363 -10.95 -0.49 -6.99
CA PHE A 363 -11.38 0.91 -6.85
C PHE A 363 -12.89 1.04 -6.77
N ARG A 364 -13.62 0.28 -7.59
CA ARG A 364 -15.08 0.20 -7.54
C ARG A 364 -15.58 -0.31 -6.19
N GLU A 365 -14.89 -1.26 -5.57
CA GLU A 365 -15.26 -1.75 -4.24
C GLU A 365 -14.83 -0.84 -3.08
N TYR A 366 -13.80 -0.02 -3.31
CA TYR A 366 -13.29 0.99 -2.37
C TYR A 366 -14.22 2.20 -2.24
N ILE A 367 -14.77 2.72 -3.34
CA ILE A 367 -15.66 3.89 -3.30
C ILE A 367 -17.04 3.57 -2.70
N ALA A 368 -17.79 4.62 -2.34
CA ALA A 368 -19.13 4.47 -1.80
C ALA A 368 -20.06 3.77 -2.81
N ALA A 369 -21.06 3.04 -2.31
CA ALA A 369 -21.95 2.26 -3.18
C ALA A 369 -22.73 3.16 -4.17
N GLU A 370 -23.10 4.36 -3.75
CA GLU A 370 -23.75 5.39 -4.56
C GLU A 370 -22.85 5.94 -5.69
N ASP A 371 -21.54 6.00 -5.47
CA ASP A 371 -20.59 6.51 -6.47
C ASP A 371 -20.23 5.46 -7.55
N ARG A 372 -20.58 4.19 -7.34
CA ARG A 372 -20.23 3.11 -8.29
C ARG A 372 -20.88 3.30 -9.65
N GLU A 373 -22.12 3.75 -9.66
CA GLU A 373 -22.83 4.04 -10.92
C GLU A 373 -22.19 5.23 -11.65
N VAL A 374 -21.71 6.23 -10.91
CA VAL A 374 -20.98 7.39 -11.49
C VAL A 374 -19.65 6.92 -12.09
N LEU A 375 -18.90 6.07 -11.39
CA LEU A 375 -17.68 5.45 -11.91
C LEU A 375 -17.95 4.64 -13.19
N ASP A 376 -19.00 3.80 -13.18
CA ASP A 376 -19.38 2.99 -14.34
C ASP A 376 -19.75 3.88 -15.54
N LYS A 377 -20.47 5.00 -15.31
CA LYS A 377 -20.75 6.01 -16.34
C LYS A 377 -19.46 6.61 -16.90
N CYS A 378 -18.51 7.00 -16.04
CA CYS A 378 -17.22 7.59 -16.43
C CYS A 378 -16.42 6.69 -17.38
N LEU A 379 -16.53 5.38 -17.22
CA LEU A 379 -15.81 4.36 -17.99
C LEU A 379 -16.61 3.83 -19.19
N SER A 380 -17.73 4.47 -19.54
CA SER A 380 -18.63 4.03 -20.61
C SER A 380 -18.87 5.15 -21.63
N ASP A 381 -19.53 4.81 -22.74
CA ASP A 381 -19.95 5.78 -23.75
C ASP A 381 -21.00 6.80 -23.23
N ALA A 382 -21.60 6.54 -22.06
CA ALA A 382 -22.56 7.42 -21.41
C ALA A 382 -21.92 8.58 -20.62
N PHE A 383 -20.59 8.66 -20.58
CA PHE A 383 -19.88 9.74 -19.89
C PHE A 383 -20.21 11.12 -20.48
N ASP A 384 -20.62 12.03 -19.59
CA ASP A 384 -20.88 13.44 -19.87
C ASP A 384 -19.98 14.31 -18.98
N PRO A 385 -19.07 15.12 -19.55
CA PRO A 385 -18.16 15.97 -18.77
C PRO A 385 -18.86 17.09 -17.98
N GLU A 386 -20.10 17.45 -18.34
CA GLU A 386 -20.89 18.48 -17.65
C GLU A 386 -21.84 17.88 -16.60
N ASP A 387 -21.85 16.55 -16.43
CA ASP A 387 -22.66 15.88 -15.44
C ASP A 387 -22.22 16.26 -14.01
N LYS A 388 -23.19 16.73 -13.23
CA LYS A 388 -22.95 17.25 -11.88
C LYS A 388 -22.46 16.15 -10.93
N GLU A 389 -23.01 14.95 -11.01
CA GLU A 389 -22.60 13.82 -10.17
C GLU A 389 -21.14 13.46 -10.44
N THR A 390 -20.74 13.46 -11.72
CA THR A 390 -19.36 13.21 -12.14
C THR A 390 -18.39 14.26 -11.63
N ILE A 391 -18.73 15.55 -11.73
CA ILE A 391 -17.89 16.65 -11.22
C ILE A 391 -17.75 16.55 -9.69
N GLU A 392 -18.83 16.27 -8.97
CA GLU A 392 -18.82 16.09 -7.51
C GLU A 392 -17.97 14.89 -7.09
N PHE A 393 -18.11 13.75 -7.77
CA PHE A 393 -17.31 12.54 -7.54
C PHE A 393 -15.80 12.79 -7.73
N LEU A 394 -15.40 13.38 -8.86
CA LEU A 394 -13.99 13.69 -9.13
C LEU A 394 -13.44 14.72 -8.13
N SER A 395 -14.24 15.73 -7.76
CA SER A 395 -13.87 16.74 -6.76
C SER A 395 -13.68 16.13 -5.36
N ALA A 396 -14.52 15.17 -4.96
CA ALA A 396 -14.38 14.45 -3.69
C ALA A 396 -13.04 13.68 -3.62
N LEU A 397 -12.55 13.19 -4.76
CA LEU A 397 -11.24 12.57 -4.92
C LEU A 397 -10.09 13.59 -5.10
N LYS A 398 -10.39 14.89 -4.96
CA LYS A 398 -9.46 16.02 -5.14
C LYS A 398 -8.84 16.07 -6.54
N CYS A 399 -9.60 15.67 -7.56
CA CYS A 399 -9.21 15.85 -8.95
C CYS A 399 -9.41 17.30 -9.37
N PHE A 400 -8.34 17.96 -9.83
CA PHE A 400 -8.39 19.33 -10.34
C PHE A 400 -8.33 19.40 -11.88
N ARG A 401 -8.37 18.26 -12.55
CA ARG A 401 -8.35 18.16 -14.02
C ARG A 401 -9.79 18.19 -14.55
N LEU A 402 -10.02 18.94 -15.62
CA LEU A 402 -11.31 18.93 -16.32
C LEU A 402 -11.45 17.62 -17.12
N PRO A 403 -12.48 16.79 -16.83
CA PRO A 403 -12.67 15.54 -17.53
C PRO A 403 -13.26 15.78 -18.92
N ASN A 404 -12.90 14.94 -19.89
CA ASN A 404 -13.48 14.86 -21.21
C ASN A 404 -13.33 13.42 -21.75
N LYS A 405 -14.00 13.13 -22.87
CA LYS A 405 -14.06 11.77 -23.43
C LYS A 405 -12.69 11.16 -23.74
N ASN A 406 -11.68 11.98 -23.97
CA ASN A 406 -10.34 11.50 -24.31
C ASN A 406 -9.45 11.25 -23.09
N ASN A 407 -9.81 11.76 -21.90
CA ASN A 407 -8.93 11.71 -20.72
C ASN A 407 -9.57 11.09 -19.47
N ILE A 408 -10.88 10.86 -19.45
CA ILE A 408 -11.60 10.40 -18.26
C ILE A 408 -11.08 9.06 -17.75
N GLU A 409 -10.84 8.09 -18.64
CA GLU A 409 -10.30 6.79 -18.26
C GLU A 409 -8.93 6.94 -17.58
N THR A 410 -8.04 7.76 -18.15
CA THR A 410 -6.74 8.06 -17.56
C THR A 410 -6.88 8.74 -16.20
N ILE A 411 -7.79 9.70 -16.05
CA ILE A 411 -8.07 10.37 -14.77
C ILE A 411 -8.50 9.34 -13.72
N ILE A 412 -9.46 8.47 -14.06
CA ILE A 412 -9.95 7.43 -13.14
C ILE A 412 -8.82 6.49 -12.74
N MET A 413 -8.00 6.04 -13.70
CA MET A 413 -6.86 5.16 -13.43
C MET A 413 -5.83 5.81 -12.50
N GLU A 414 -5.48 7.06 -12.74
CA GLU A 414 -4.55 7.82 -11.89
C GLU A 414 -5.11 8.01 -10.47
N LEU A 415 -6.39 8.33 -10.34
CA LEU A 415 -7.06 8.50 -9.04
C LEU A 415 -7.12 7.17 -8.28
N ALA A 416 -7.51 6.08 -8.95
CA ALA A 416 -7.52 4.74 -8.37
C ALA A 416 -6.12 4.35 -7.86
N HIS A 417 -5.10 4.59 -8.67
CA HIS A 417 -3.71 4.32 -8.30
C HIS A 417 -3.27 5.17 -7.10
N GLN A 418 -3.61 6.46 -7.09
CA GLN A 418 -3.31 7.35 -5.97
C GLN A 418 -3.95 6.85 -4.67
N GLU A 419 -5.26 6.56 -4.70
CA GLU A 419 -6.04 6.18 -3.52
C GLU A 419 -5.62 4.81 -2.96
N LEU A 420 -5.43 3.81 -3.83
CA LEU A 420 -5.22 2.43 -3.40
C LEU A 420 -3.74 2.04 -3.27
N VAL A 421 -2.86 2.60 -4.10
CA VAL A 421 -1.46 2.17 -4.20
C VAL A 421 -0.53 3.18 -3.53
N GLN A 422 -0.58 4.45 -3.94
CA GLN A 422 0.38 5.45 -3.48
C GLN A 422 0.19 5.78 -2.00
N LYS A 423 -1.05 6.05 -1.57
CA LYS A 423 -1.34 6.41 -0.17
C LYS A 423 -1.07 5.28 0.82
N ALA A 424 -1.19 4.03 0.41
CA ALA A 424 -0.97 2.87 1.27
C ALA A 424 0.49 2.37 1.28
N ARG A 425 1.38 2.96 0.46
CA ARG A 425 2.74 2.44 0.23
C ARG A 425 3.55 2.26 1.51
N TYR A 426 3.47 3.23 2.43
CA TYR A 426 4.21 3.15 3.70
C TYR A 426 3.81 1.91 4.53
N VAL A 427 2.50 1.63 4.59
CA VAL A 427 1.97 0.47 5.30
C VAL A 427 2.34 -0.81 4.57
N LEU A 428 2.19 -0.84 3.25
CA LEU A 428 2.60 -1.96 2.40
C LEU A 428 4.06 -2.36 2.67
N ASN A 429 4.98 -1.39 2.70
CA ASN A 429 6.40 -1.65 2.94
C ASN A 429 6.67 -2.24 4.33
N SER A 430 5.80 -1.96 5.30
CA SER A 430 5.89 -2.54 6.65
C SER A 430 5.28 -3.95 6.70
N TRP A 431 4.27 -4.23 5.88
CA TRP A 431 3.55 -5.50 5.87
C TRP A 431 4.22 -6.57 5.00
N ALA A 432 4.70 -6.20 3.81
CA ALA A 432 5.19 -7.14 2.80
C ALA A 432 6.24 -8.15 3.33
N PRO A 433 7.29 -7.74 4.09
CA PRO A 433 8.27 -8.69 4.61
C PRO A 433 7.68 -9.72 5.58
N ILE A 434 6.61 -9.36 6.29
CA ILE A 434 5.96 -10.23 7.29
C ILE A 434 4.97 -11.17 6.61
N LEU A 435 4.22 -10.64 5.63
CA LEU A 435 3.26 -11.42 4.85
C LEU A 435 3.92 -12.46 3.94
N ASP A 436 5.19 -12.27 3.57
CA ASP A 436 5.98 -13.27 2.83
C ASP A 436 5.95 -14.65 3.51
N SER A 437 5.90 -14.67 4.84
CA SER A 437 5.80 -15.89 5.63
C SER A 437 4.49 -16.67 5.46
N LEU A 438 3.51 -16.16 4.70
CA LEU A 438 2.27 -16.85 4.30
C LEU A 438 2.41 -17.65 3.00
N ARG A 439 3.48 -17.44 2.22
CA ARG A 439 3.71 -18.12 0.93
C ARG A 439 3.86 -19.65 1.04
N PHE A 440 3.97 -20.20 2.25
CA PHE A 440 3.88 -21.65 2.47
C PHE A 440 2.54 -22.25 2.02
N ASP A 441 1.47 -21.46 2.02
CA ASP A 441 0.14 -21.85 1.54
C ASP A 441 -0.06 -21.37 0.11
N HIS A 442 -0.50 -22.27 -0.78
CA HIS A 442 -0.74 -21.98 -2.20
C HIS A 442 -1.67 -20.79 -2.44
N SER A 443 -2.56 -20.50 -1.49
CA SER A 443 -3.45 -19.34 -1.52
C SER A 443 -2.70 -17.99 -1.59
N PHE A 444 -1.41 -17.94 -1.23
CA PHE A 444 -0.61 -16.70 -1.21
C PHE A 444 0.53 -16.72 -2.25
N GLN A 445 0.51 -17.67 -3.18
CA GLN A 445 1.55 -17.79 -4.20
C GLN A 445 1.16 -17.12 -5.53
N THR A 446 -0.13 -16.93 -5.79
CA THR A 446 -0.65 -16.30 -7.02
C THR A 446 -1.84 -15.38 -6.74
N LEU A 447 -2.17 -14.50 -7.68
CA LEU A 447 -3.36 -13.63 -7.63
C LEU A 447 -4.64 -14.47 -7.60
N GLU A 448 -4.69 -15.53 -8.41
CA GLU A 448 -5.82 -16.45 -8.48
C GLU A 448 -6.02 -17.18 -7.17
N GLY A 449 -4.94 -17.70 -6.57
CA GLY A 449 -4.98 -18.37 -5.27
C GLY A 449 -5.46 -17.45 -4.15
N LEU A 450 -5.04 -16.18 -4.18
CA LEU A 450 -5.50 -15.17 -3.24
C LEU A 450 -7.00 -14.92 -3.44
N LYS A 451 -7.45 -14.80 -4.69
CA LYS A 451 -8.87 -14.58 -5.01
C LYS A 451 -9.72 -15.75 -4.53
N GLU A 452 -9.26 -16.98 -4.78
CA GLU A 452 -9.91 -18.19 -4.31
C GLU A 452 -9.98 -18.28 -2.79
N LEU A 453 -8.97 -17.80 -2.07
CA LEU A 453 -9.03 -17.69 -0.60
C LEU A 453 -10.12 -16.73 -0.15
N TYR A 454 -10.22 -15.54 -0.75
CA TYR A 454 -11.29 -14.59 -0.45
C TYR A 454 -12.66 -15.23 -0.72
N ASP A 455 -12.82 -15.84 -1.88
CA ASP A 455 -14.06 -16.50 -2.26
C ASP A 455 -14.39 -17.62 -1.28
N ARG A 456 -13.44 -18.51 -0.95
CA ARG A 456 -13.57 -19.64 -0.01
C ARG A 456 -14.03 -19.18 1.37
N LYS A 457 -13.36 -18.19 1.95
CA LYS A 457 -13.60 -17.68 3.31
C LYS A 457 -14.86 -16.83 3.43
N ARG A 458 -15.35 -16.25 2.34
CA ARG A 458 -16.53 -15.37 2.33
C ARG A 458 -17.81 -16.14 2.69
N PRO A 459 -18.55 -15.72 3.74
CA PRO A 459 -19.81 -16.35 4.10
C PRO A 459 -20.86 -16.09 3.01
N THR A 460 -21.56 -17.16 2.64
CA THR A 460 -22.78 -17.09 1.81
C THR A 460 -23.83 -17.99 2.45
N ALA A 461 -25.11 -17.73 2.20
CA ALA A 461 -26.18 -18.58 2.71
C ALA A 461 -26.00 -20.05 2.31
N ARG A 462 -25.49 -20.32 1.09
CA ARG A 462 -25.18 -21.67 0.63
C ARG A 462 -24.08 -22.31 1.46
N LYS A 463 -22.97 -21.60 1.66
CA LYS A 463 -21.81 -22.12 2.42
C LYS A 463 -22.16 -22.36 3.87
N ILE A 464 -22.80 -21.39 4.54
CA ILE A 464 -23.21 -21.55 5.95
C ILE A 464 -24.17 -22.73 6.11
N ASN A 465 -25.16 -22.87 5.22
CA ASN A 465 -26.07 -24.02 5.28
C ASN A 465 -25.37 -25.37 5.08
N ASN A 466 -24.25 -25.40 4.36
CA ASN A 466 -23.44 -26.60 4.16
C ASN A 466 -22.51 -26.89 5.36
N LEU A 467 -22.24 -25.90 6.22
CA LEU A 467 -21.48 -26.13 7.46
C LEU A 467 -22.33 -26.85 8.50
N PHE A 468 -23.66 -26.75 8.47
CA PHE A 468 -24.51 -27.38 9.48
C PHE A 468 -24.43 -28.91 9.44
N LYS A 469 -23.92 -29.49 10.52
CA LYS A 469 -23.87 -30.93 10.76
C LYS A 469 -24.88 -31.29 11.84
N ALA A 470 -25.92 -32.03 11.46
CA ALA A 470 -27.05 -32.34 12.33
C ALA A 470 -27.64 -33.71 12.00
N GLU A 471 -28.07 -34.46 13.01
CA GLU A 471 -28.74 -35.75 12.86
C GLU A 471 -30.15 -35.72 13.46
N PRO A 472 -31.14 -35.09 12.79
CA PRO A 472 -32.49 -34.98 13.33
C PRO A 472 -33.19 -36.36 13.37
N SER A 473 -33.67 -36.72 14.55
CA SER A 473 -34.30 -37.98 14.91
C SER A 473 -35.83 -37.96 14.77
N ASN A 474 -36.46 -36.79 14.91
CA ASN A 474 -37.92 -36.62 14.88
C ASN A 474 -38.38 -35.42 14.04
N ASP A 475 -39.70 -35.29 13.84
CA ASP A 475 -40.28 -34.25 12.96
C ASP A 475 -40.06 -32.83 13.49
N ALA A 476 -40.07 -32.63 14.80
CA ALA A 476 -39.82 -31.32 15.41
C ALA A 476 -38.38 -30.86 15.14
N GLU A 477 -37.40 -31.76 15.27
CA GLU A 477 -36.00 -31.49 14.94
C GLU A 477 -35.80 -31.18 13.45
N ARG A 478 -36.41 -31.98 12.56
CA ARG A 478 -36.38 -31.73 11.11
C ARG A 478 -36.99 -30.37 10.77
N GLN A 479 -38.09 -30.00 11.42
CA GLN A 479 -38.77 -28.74 11.23
C GLN A 479 -37.92 -27.55 11.71
N SER A 480 -37.40 -27.59 12.93
CA SER A 480 -36.53 -26.54 13.47
C SER A 480 -35.28 -26.37 12.62
N LEU A 481 -34.62 -27.46 12.20
CA LEU A 481 -33.48 -27.38 11.28
C LEU A 481 -33.86 -26.77 9.94
N GLY A 482 -35.05 -27.12 9.41
CA GLY A 482 -35.59 -26.51 8.20
C GLY A 482 -35.82 -25.00 8.35
N HIS A 483 -36.33 -24.55 9.49
CA HIS A 483 -36.52 -23.13 9.82
C HIS A 483 -35.18 -22.39 9.94
N LEU A 484 -34.18 -22.98 10.61
CA LEU A 484 -32.83 -22.42 10.68
C LEU A 484 -32.21 -22.25 9.28
N LYS A 485 -32.27 -23.29 8.43
CA LYS A 485 -31.74 -23.22 7.07
C LYS A 485 -32.47 -22.16 6.22
N ARG A 486 -33.78 -22.00 6.42
CA ARG A 486 -34.57 -20.95 5.78
C ARG A 486 -34.17 -19.56 6.28
N PHE A 487 -33.91 -19.41 7.58
CA PHE A 487 -33.47 -18.15 8.18
C PHE A 487 -32.13 -17.71 7.57
N VAL A 488 -31.13 -18.60 7.53
CA VAL A 488 -29.83 -18.32 6.89
C VAL A 488 -29.97 -17.91 5.43
N LYS A 489 -30.90 -18.52 4.68
CA LYS A 489 -31.19 -18.13 3.29
C LYS A 489 -31.79 -16.72 3.15
N SER A 490 -32.44 -16.22 4.20
CA SER A 490 -33.01 -14.86 4.21
C SER A 490 -32.01 -13.77 4.56
N LEU A 491 -30.83 -14.12 5.06
CA LEU A 491 -29.80 -13.17 5.48
C LEU A 491 -28.97 -12.69 4.28
N GLU A 492 -28.57 -11.41 4.31
CA GLU A 492 -27.70 -10.80 3.31
C GLU A 492 -26.39 -10.28 3.90
N ARG A 493 -25.29 -10.42 3.14
CA ARG A 493 -23.99 -9.78 3.36
C ARG A 493 -23.58 -9.71 4.84
N LYS A 494 -23.71 -8.53 5.46
CA LYS A 494 -23.29 -8.26 6.85
C LYS A 494 -24.04 -9.14 7.86
N ALA A 495 -25.30 -9.48 7.59
CA ALA A 495 -26.08 -10.34 8.49
C ALA A 495 -25.59 -11.79 8.47
N LEU A 496 -25.10 -12.29 7.32
CA LEU A 496 -24.49 -13.63 7.24
C LEU A 496 -23.18 -13.68 8.03
N ALA A 497 -22.34 -12.66 7.91
CA ALA A 497 -21.09 -12.56 8.67
C ALA A 497 -21.35 -12.48 10.18
N LYS A 498 -22.34 -11.67 10.60
CA LYS A 498 -22.78 -11.63 12.01
C LYS A 498 -23.31 -12.98 12.50
N PHE A 499 -24.06 -13.71 11.68
CA PHE A 499 -24.64 -15.00 12.07
C PHE A 499 -23.54 -16.05 12.22
N LEU A 500 -22.55 -16.03 11.32
CA LEU A 500 -21.38 -16.89 11.44
C LEU A 500 -20.59 -16.55 12.70
N HIS A 501 -20.40 -15.26 13.00
CA HIS A 501 -19.74 -14.82 14.22
C HIS A 501 -20.47 -15.30 15.47
N PHE A 502 -21.81 -15.26 15.48
CA PHE A 502 -22.61 -15.82 16.57
C PHE A 502 -22.33 -17.32 16.77
N CYS A 503 -22.28 -18.09 15.69
CA CYS A 503 -22.11 -19.54 15.79
C CYS A 503 -20.68 -19.97 16.11
N THR A 504 -19.66 -19.25 15.63
CA THR A 504 -18.28 -19.74 15.58
C THR A 504 -17.25 -18.78 16.17
N GLY A 505 -17.67 -17.60 16.59
CA GLY A 505 -16.78 -16.52 17.00
C GLY A 505 -15.99 -15.86 15.87
N SER A 506 -16.36 -16.12 14.60
CA SER A 506 -15.70 -15.51 13.44
C SER A 506 -16.68 -14.97 12.41
N ASP A 507 -16.39 -13.80 11.86
CA ASP A 507 -17.16 -13.23 10.74
C ASP A 507 -16.80 -13.84 9.37
N VAL A 508 -15.87 -14.81 9.34
CA VAL A 508 -15.42 -15.54 8.15
C VAL A 508 -15.36 -17.05 8.40
N ILE A 509 -15.34 -17.85 7.34
CA ILE A 509 -15.37 -19.32 7.47
C ILE A 509 -14.00 -19.83 7.92
N THR A 510 -13.92 -20.31 9.17
CA THR A 510 -12.69 -20.88 9.77
C THR A 510 -12.82 -22.35 10.17
N CYS A 511 -14.03 -22.91 10.13
CA CYS A 511 -14.34 -24.30 10.48
C CYS A 511 -14.95 -25.06 9.29
N ASP A 512 -14.89 -26.39 9.37
CA ASP A 512 -15.46 -27.30 8.37
C ASP A 512 -16.94 -27.60 8.65
N ASP A 513 -17.34 -27.58 9.93
CA ASP A 513 -18.70 -27.78 10.35
C ASP A 513 -19.11 -26.93 11.56
N ILE A 514 -20.42 -26.71 11.66
CA ILE A 514 -21.13 -26.18 12.82
C ILE A 514 -22.09 -27.30 13.26
N GLU A 515 -21.80 -27.92 14.39
CA GLU A 515 -22.65 -28.95 14.97
C GLU A 515 -23.98 -28.31 15.42
N VAL A 516 -25.10 -28.96 15.10
CA VAL A 516 -26.42 -28.52 15.55
C VAL A 516 -27.01 -29.60 16.46
N SER A 517 -27.10 -29.29 17.75
CA SER A 517 -27.81 -30.12 18.72
C SER A 517 -29.21 -29.58 18.94
N PHE A 518 -30.12 -30.46 19.32
CA PHE A 518 -31.52 -30.10 19.52
C PHE A 518 -31.86 -30.06 21.01
N THR A 519 -32.57 -29.02 21.44
CA THR A 519 -32.99 -28.84 22.83
C THR A 519 -34.50 -28.70 22.94
N SER A 520 -35.06 -29.00 24.10
CA SER A 520 -36.49 -28.85 24.38
C SER A 520 -36.79 -27.56 25.19
N LEU A 521 -35.92 -26.55 25.10
CA LEU A 521 -36.12 -25.28 25.81
C LEU A 521 -37.43 -24.61 25.34
N GLU A 522 -38.27 -24.18 26.27
CA GLU A 522 -39.59 -23.60 25.99
C GLU A 522 -39.90 -22.36 26.85
N GLY A 523 -41.00 -21.69 26.51
CA GLY A 523 -41.45 -20.48 27.22
C GLY A 523 -40.38 -19.38 27.24
N LEU A 524 -40.15 -18.78 28.41
CA LEU A 524 -39.17 -17.69 28.59
C LEU A 524 -37.71 -18.16 28.53
N GLN A 525 -37.44 -19.47 28.57
CA GLN A 525 -36.09 -20.00 28.47
C GLN A 525 -35.70 -20.42 27.05
N ARG A 526 -36.65 -20.41 26.10
CA ARG A 526 -36.36 -20.72 24.71
C ARG A 526 -35.41 -19.68 24.14
N ARG A 527 -34.25 -20.15 23.67
CA ARG A 527 -33.30 -19.38 22.89
C ARG A 527 -32.35 -20.33 22.16
N PRO A 528 -31.89 -19.99 20.96
CA PRO A 528 -30.67 -20.57 20.41
C PRO A 528 -29.50 -20.24 21.34
N VAL A 529 -28.63 -21.22 21.58
CA VAL A 529 -27.38 -21.00 22.33
C VAL A 529 -26.22 -21.44 21.44
N ALA A 530 -25.26 -20.54 21.22
CA ALA A 530 -24.04 -20.87 20.50
C ALA A 530 -22.89 -21.09 21.48
N ARG A 531 -22.06 -22.09 21.21
CA ARG A 531 -20.77 -22.27 21.89
C ARG A 531 -19.68 -22.05 20.85
N THR A 532 -19.06 -20.88 20.86
CA THR A 532 -18.03 -20.54 19.85
C THR A 532 -16.75 -21.36 20.02
N CYS A 533 -16.47 -21.80 21.26
CA CYS A 533 -15.29 -22.61 21.61
C CYS A 533 -15.31 -24.02 21.00
N VAL A 534 -16.49 -24.54 20.66
CA VAL A 534 -16.70 -25.79 19.92
C VAL A 534 -17.90 -25.50 19.04
N PRO A 535 -17.74 -25.11 17.75
CA PRO A 535 -18.78 -24.55 16.88
C PRO A 535 -20.11 -25.32 16.92
N LEU A 536 -20.90 -25.08 17.97
CA LEU A 536 -22.09 -25.85 18.34
C LEU A 536 -23.22 -24.86 18.52
N LEU A 537 -24.31 -25.13 17.83
CA LEU A 537 -25.55 -24.39 17.93
C LEU A 537 -26.61 -25.30 18.56
N GLU A 538 -26.98 -25.01 19.81
CA GLU A 538 -28.10 -25.63 20.48
C GLU A 538 -29.40 -24.98 19.98
N LEU A 539 -30.20 -25.74 19.23
CA LEU A 539 -31.41 -25.27 18.55
C LEU A 539 -32.68 -25.82 19.22
N PRO A 540 -33.55 -24.97 19.78
CA PRO A 540 -34.82 -25.42 20.32
C PRO A 540 -35.73 -26.09 19.28
N THR A 541 -36.36 -27.20 19.66
CA THR A 541 -37.37 -27.92 18.84
C THR A 541 -38.78 -27.36 19.01
N THR A 542 -38.94 -26.33 19.82
CA THR A 542 -40.22 -25.78 20.31
C THR A 542 -40.68 -24.56 19.50
N TYR A 543 -40.09 -24.32 18.33
CA TYR A 543 -40.57 -23.29 17.40
C TYR A 543 -41.80 -23.80 16.65
N GLU A 544 -42.96 -23.23 16.97
CA GLU A 544 -44.23 -23.58 16.31
C GLU A 544 -44.27 -23.17 14.83
N SER A 545 -43.43 -22.20 14.43
CA SER A 545 -43.39 -21.69 13.06
C SER A 545 -42.08 -20.99 12.71
N TYR A 546 -41.81 -20.83 11.41
CA TYR A 546 -40.66 -20.07 10.91
C TYR A 546 -40.62 -18.62 11.41
N PRO A 547 -41.73 -17.84 11.41
CA PRO A 547 -41.73 -16.48 11.98
C PRO A 547 -41.26 -16.40 13.43
N ALA A 548 -41.61 -17.38 14.28
CA ALA A 548 -41.16 -17.40 15.67
C ALA A 548 -39.63 -17.54 15.78
N LEU A 549 -39.04 -18.44 14.98
CA LEU A 549 -37.58 -18.57 14.91
C LEU A 549 -36.93 -17.31 14.34
N LEU A 550 -37.50 -16.75 13.27
CA LEU A 550 -37.00 -15.54 12.62
C LEU A 550 -36.96 -14.35 13.59
N GLU A 551 -38.03 -14.13 14.35
CA GLU A 551 -38.12 -13.06 15.34
C GLU A 551 -37.02 -13.19 16.41
N GLU A 552 -36.88 -14.39 16.99
CA GLU A 552 -35.92 -14.65 18.07
C GLU A 552 -34.47 -14.48 17.60
N PHE A 553 -34.09 -15.09 16.46
CA PHE A 553 -32.75 -14.89 15.89
C PHE A 553 -32.52 -13.43 15.47
N THR A 554 -33.53 -12.73 14.94
CA THR A 554 -33.38 -11.32 14.56
C THR A 554 -33.10 -10.45 15.79
N ASN A 555 -33.70 -10.75 16.94
CA ASN A 555 -33.46 -10.03 18.18
C ASN A 555 -32.06 -10.29 18.72
N ILE A 556 -31.62 -11.56 18.77
CA ILE A 556 -30.25 -11.94 19.15
C ILE A 556 -29.22 -11.19 18.28
N MET A 557 -29.47 -11.14 16.97
CA MET A 557 -28.57 -10.51 16.00
C MET A 557 -28.55 -8.96 16.09
N LYS A 558 -29.51 -8.35 16.79
CA LYS A 558 -29.62 -6.89 17.01
C LYS A 558 -28.98 -6.44 18.32
N GLU A 559 -28.93 -7.29 19.32
CA GLU A 559 -28.39 -6.94 20.63
C GLU A 559 -26.86 -6.88 20.55
N ASP A 560 -26.26 -5.70 20.35
CA ASP A 560 -24.79 -5.52 20.39
C ASP A 560 -24.19 -5.88 21.77
N GLN A 561 -25.01 -6.07 22.82
CA GLN A 561 -24.63 -6.56 24.14
C GLN A 561 -24.83 -8.08 24.36
N ALA A 562 -25.57 -8.79 23.50
CA ALA A 562 -25.71 -10.26 23.59
C ALA A 562 -24.41 -11.01 23.24
N TRP A 563 -23.36 -10.25 22.90
CA TRP A 563 -22.04 -10.72 22.54
C TRP A 563 -21.03 -10.62 23.68
N SER A 564 -21.45 -10.28 24.92
CA SER A 564 -20.58 -10.51 26.08
C SER A 564 -20.18 -11.99 26.09
N PHE A 565 -18.92 -12.32 26.39
CA PHE A 565 -18.45 -13.72 26.36
C PHE A 565 -19.03 -14.55 27.54
N ASP A 566 -20.28 -14.28 27.90
CA ASP A 566 -21.12 -14.96 28.89
C ASP A 566 -21.99 -16.07 28.26
N MET A 567 -21.63 -16.54 27.06
CA MET A 567 -22.25 -17.75 26.51
C MET A 567 -21.77 -18.97 27.31
N ILE A 568 -22.63 -19.40 28.24
CA ILE A 568 -22.45 -20.55 29.16
C ILE A 568 -22.33 -21.87 28.41
#